data_AF-A0A662GJQ2-F1
#
_entry.id   AF-A0A662GJQ2-F1
#
_cell.length_a   1.000
_cell.length_b   1.000
_cell.length_c   1.000
_cell.angle_alpha   90.00
_cell.angle_beta   90.00
_cell.angle_gamma   90.00
#
_symmetry.space_group_name_H-M   'P 1'
#
loop_
_entity.id
_entity.type
_entity.pdbx_description
1 polymer ?
#
loop_
_entity_poly.entity_id
_entity_poly.type
_entity_poly.pdbx_seq_one_letter_code
_entity_poly.pdbx_strand_id
1 'polypeptide(L)'
;MGSKKISVSIPEEILKTLDAVAREEGVPRSRIITEALSLYLRRRATVEAREYPTVLWKLKVSGCMRLRSPKRVGRRLRGEWIVEEV
;
A
#
# COMPACT_ATOMS: atom_id res chain seq x y z
N MET A 1 10.56 4.63 -13.92
CA MET A 1 10.81 3.88 -12.66
C MET A 1 12.04 3.02 -12.87
N GLY A 2 13.03 3.05 -11.96
CA GLY A 2 14.24 2.25 -12.12
C GLY A 2 13.97 0.77 -11.89
N SER A 3 14.61 -0.10 -12.68
CA SER A 3 14.62 -1.55 -12.46
C SER A 3 15.85 -1.95 -11.65
N LYS A 4 15.68 -2.76 -10.60
CA LYS A 4 16.80 -3.40 -9.89
C LYS A 4 16.86 -4.88 -10.27
N LYS A 5 18.06 -5.37 -10.60
CA LYS A 5 18.28 -6.80 -10.86
C LYS A 5 18.36 -7.55 -9.52
N ILE A 6 17.66 -8.68 -9.44
CA ILE A 6 17.72 -9.60 -8.31
C ILE A 6 18.19 -10.97 -8.80
N SER A 7 18.90 -11.69 -7.94
CA SER A 7 19.27 -13.09 -8.15
C SER A 7 18.57 -13.93 -7.08
N VAL A 8 17.86 -14.97 -7.50
CA VAL A 8 17.11 -15.86 -6.61
C VAL A 8 17.36 -17.30 -7.01
N SER A 9 17.48 -18.18 -6.01
CA SER A 9 17.53 -19.63 -6.24
C SER A 9 16.11 -20.19 -6.25
N ILE A 10 15.78 -21.00 -7.25
CA ILE A 10 14.49 -21.67 -7.37
C ILE A 10 14.73 -23.14 -7.76
N PRO A 11 13.82 -24.06 -7.39
CA PRO A 11 13.86 -25.44 -7.87
C PRO A 11 13.90 -25.53 -9.40
N GLU A 12 14.70 -26.46 -9.92
CA GLU A 12 14.91 -26.66 -11.37
C GLU A 12 13.59 -26.95 -12.11
N GLU A 13 12.71 -27.73 -11.49
CA GLU A 13 11.40 -28.06 -12.06
C GLU A 13 10.55 -26.80 -12.31
N ILE A 14 10.58 -25.85 -11.36
CA ILE A 14 9.84 -24.59 -11.46
C ILE A 14 10.42 -23.72 -12.58
N LEU A 15 11.76 -23.68 -12.71
CA LEU A 15 12.42 -22.95 -13.78
C LEU A 15 12.03 -23.50 -15.16
N LYS A 16 12.00 -24.83 -15.32
CA LYS A 16 11.57 -25.49 -16.57
C LYS A 16 10.13 -25.14 -16.94
N THR A 17 9.21 -25.18 -15.97
CA THR A 17 7.81 -24.80 -16.21
C THR A 17 7.69 -23.33 -16.59
N LEU A 18 8.41 -22.43 -15.90
CA LEU A 18 8.44 -21.01 -16.24
C LEU A 18 8.95 -20.76 -17.66
N ASP A 19 9.96 -21.49 -18.09
CA ASP A 19 10.53 -21.40 -19.44
C ASP A 19 9.58 -21.84 -20.53
N ALA A 20 8.85 -22.92 -20.29
CA ALA A 20 7.83 -23.41 -21.21
C ALA A 20 6.73 -22.36 -21.40
N VAL A 21 6.20 -21.81 -20.30
CA VAL A 21 5.15 -20.77 -20.33
C VAL A 21 5.65 -19.49 -21.00
N ALA A 22 6.86 -19.03 -20.67
CA ALA A 22 7.45 -17.85 -21.30
C ALA A 22 7.59 -18.00 -22.82
N ARG A 23 7.95 -19.21 -23.28
CA ARG A 23 8.07 -19.52 -24.72
C ARG A 23 6.70 -19.59 -25.40
N GLU A 24 5.72 -20.23 -24.77
CA GLU A 24 4.36 -20.38 -25.29
C GLU A 24 3.66 -19.02 -25.43
N GLU A 25 3.79 -18.15 -24.44
CA GLU A 25 3.19 -16.81 -24.44
C GLU A 25 4.02 -15.76 -25.20
N GLY A 26 5.26 -16.08 -25.59
CA GLY A 26 6.17 -15.15 -26.27
C GLY A 26 6.60 -13.96 -25.40
N VAL A 27 6.65 -14.13 -24.08
CA VAL A 27 6.98 -13.06 -23.12
C VAL A 27 8.27 -13.36 -22.34
N PRO A 28 9.00 -12.33 -21.87
CA PRO A 28 10.18 -12.57 -21.06
C PRO A 28 9.80 -13.11 -19.67
N ARG A 29 10.63 -14.01 -19.13
CA ARG A 29 10.49 -14.57 -17.76
C ARG A 29 10.24 -13.49 -16.70
N SER A 30 10.93 -12.35 -16.84
CA SER A 30 10.81 -11.22 -15.91
C SER A 30 9.39 -10.67 -15.83
N ARG A 31 8.62 -10.69 -16.92
CA ARG A 31 7.22 -10.25 -16.94
C ARG A 31 6.36 -11.16 -16.07
N ILE A 32 6.46 -12.48 -16.29
CA ILE A 32 5.72 -13.49 -15.52
C ILE A 32 6.09 -13.43 -14.04
N ILE A 33 7.40 -13.36 -13.72
CA ILE A 33 7.88 -13.24 -12.34
C ILE A 33 7.35 -11.96 -11.69
N THR A 34 7.38 -10.83 -12.40
CA THR A 34 6.89 -9.55 -11.87
C THR A 34 5.39 -9.62 -11.58
N GLU A 35 4.61 -10.24 -12.46
CA GLU A 35 3.18 -10.43 -12.28
C GLU A 35 2.87 -11.35 -11.10
N ALA A 36 3.54 -12.51 -11.02
CA ALA A 36 3.41 -13.43 -9.89
C ALA A 36 3.77 -12.77 -8.55
N LEU A 37 4.88 -12.00 -8.51
CA LEU A 37 5.26 -11.22 -7.34
C LEU A 37 4.23 -10.15 -7.00
N SER A 38 3.70 -9.43 -7.99
CA SER A 38 2.65 -8.43 -7.78
C SER A 38 1.39 -9.05 -7.18
N LEU A 39 0.93 -10.19 -7.72
CA LEU A 39 -0.22 -10.91 -7.21
C LEU A 39 0.01 -11.48 -5.80
N TYR A 40 1.20 -12.02 -5.53
CA TYR A 40 1.56 -12.50 -4.20
C TYR A 40 1.60 -11.35 -3.18
N LEU A 41 2.25 -10.24 -3.54
CA LEU A 41 2.35 -9.07 -2.67
C LEU A 41 1.00 -8.40 -2.46
N ARG A 42 0.14 -8.26 -3.49
CA ARG A 42 -1.22 -7.72 -3.33
C ARG A 42 -2.05 -8.56 -2.35
N ARG A 43 -1.97 -9.88 -2.43
CA ARG A 43 -2.64 -10.80 -1.49
C ARG A 43 -2.12 -10.66 -0.06
N ARG A 44 -0.83 -10.36 0.10
CA ARG A 44 -0.18 -10.16 1.41
C ARG A 44 -0.30 -8.73 1.94
N ALA A 45 -0.53 -7.75 1.06
CA ALA A 45 -0.55 -6.32 1.36
C ALA A 45 -1.84 -5.85 2.06
N THR A 46 -2.61 -6.75 2.68
CA THR A 46 -3.68 -6.40 3.63
C THR A 46 -3.16 -5.61 4.85
N VAL A 47 -1.85 -5.34 4.97
CA VAL A 47 -1.25 -4.59 6.06
C VAL A 47 -0.18 -3.63 5.55
N GLU A 48 -0.60 -2.63 4.80
CA GLU A 48 -0.12 -1.25 4.96
C GLU A 48 -1.08 -0.41 4.14
N ALA A 49 -2.16 0.05 4.78
CA ALA A 49 -2.90 1.17 4.25
C ALA A 49 -1.86 2.24 3.95
N ARG A 50 -1.67 2.58 2.67
CA ARG A 50 -0.91 3.77 2.28
C ARG A 50 -1.40 4.87 3.21
N GLU A 51 -0.56 5.30 4.15
CA GLU A 51 -0.88 6.42 5.02
C GLU A 51 -0.87 7.62 4.08
N TYR A 52 -2.01 7.87 3.44
CA TYR A 52 -2.19 9.04 2.60
C TYR A 52 -1.91 10.25 3.49
N PRO A 53 -1.32 11.32 2.93
CA PRO A 53 -1.08 12.56 3.65
C PRO A 53 -2.40 13.27 3.92
N THR A 54 -3.26 12.66 4.71
CA THR A 54 -4.38 13.30 5.37
C THR A 54 -3.80 14.27 6.40
N VAL A 55 -4.59 15.27 6.77
CA VAL A 55 -4.20 16.25 7.80
C VAL A 55 -3.69 15.54 9.06
N LEU A 56 -4.27 14.38 9.40
CA LEU A 56 -3.86 13.53 10.52
C LEU A 56 -2.41 13.01 10.40
N TRP A 57 -1.97 12.64 9.20
CA TRP A 57 -0.59 12.21 8.97
C TRP A 57 0.41 13.35 9.18
N LYS A 58 0.12 14.56 8.66
CA LYS A 58 0.95 15.75 8.91
C LYS A 58 1.02 16.07 10.41
N LEU A 59 -0.09 15.95 11.12
CA LEU A 59 -0.16 16.19 12.57
C LEU A 59 0.65 15.17 13.40
N LYS A 60 0.74 13.92 12.93
CA LYS A 60 1.56 12.86 13.53
C LYS A 60 3.06 13.10 13.30
N VAL A 61 3.46 13.45 12.08
CA VAL A 61 4.86 13.69 11.69
C VAL A 61 5.43 14.93 12.39
N SER A 62 4.64 15.99 12.54
CA SER A 62 5.09 17.25 13.17
C SER A 62 5.24 17.18 14.70
N GLY A 63 5.12 15.98 15.32
CA GLY A 63 5.24 15.82 16.77
C GLY A 63 4.13 16.53 17.57
N CYS A 64 3.09 17.03 16.89
CA CYS A 64 1.98 17.76 17.51
C CYS A 64 1.09 16.86 18.36
N MET A 65 1.28 15.53 18.34
CA MET A 65 0.57 14.55 19.17
C MET A 65 0.84 14.65 20.69
N ARG A 66 1.45 15.73 21.18
CA ARG A 66 1.16 16.26 22.53
C ARG A 66 -0.01 17.24 22.47
N LEU A 67 -1.09 16.90 21.76
CA LEU A 67 -2.35 17.60 21.94
C LEU A 67 -2.85 17.21 23.34
N ARG A 68 -2.56 18.05 24.33
CA ARG A 68 -3.57 18.27 25.37
C ARG A 68 -4.83 18.58 24.56
N SER A 69 -5.84 17.71 24.62
CA SER A 69 -7.14 18.00 24.01
C SER A 69 -7.45 19.44 24.36
N PRO A 70 -7.78 20.32 23.38
CA PRO A 70 -8.13 21.68 23.71
C PRO A 70 -9.20 21.58 24.79
N LYS A 71 -8.88 22.03 26.01
CA LYS A 71 -9.88 22.12 27.07
C LYS A 71 -10.88 23.13 26.49
N ARG A 72 -11.96 22.63 25.91
CA ARG A 72 -13.07 23.45 25.41
C ARG A 72 -13.46 24.31 26.60
N VAL A 73 -13.11 25.58 26.56
CA VAL A 73 -13.49 26.55 27.57
C VAL A 73 -15.00 26.69 27.44
N GLY A 74 -15.73 25.89 28.21
CA GLY A 74 -17.11 26.05 28.66
C GLY A 74 -18.18 26.62 27.74
N ARG A 75 -18.03 26.62 26.40
CA ARG A 75 -19.10 27.05 25.50
C ARG A 75 -19.75 25.83 24.86
N ARG A 76 -20.83 25.36 25.48
CA ARG A 76 -21.83 24.53 24.81
C ARG A 76 -22.49 25.40 23.75
N LEU A 77 -22.24 25.12 22.48
CA LEU A 77 -23.10 25.62 21.41
C LEU A 77 -24.44 24.92 21.59
N ARG A 78 -25.47 25.65 22.00
CA ARG A 78 -26.85 25.16 21.95
C ARG A 78 -27.32 25.34 20.51
N GLY A 79 -27.31 24.28 19.74
CA GLY A 79 -27.81 24.24 18.37
C GLY A 79 -27.95 22.81 17.93
N GLU A 80 -28.98 22.53 17.15
CA GLU A 80 -29.17 21.23 16.52
C GLU A 80 -28.18 21.08 15.37
N TRP A 81 -27.75 19.84 15.12
CA TRP A 81 -26.85 19.54 14.01
C TRP A 81 -27.59 19.72 12.69
N ILE A 82 -27.09 20.59 11.83
CA ILE A 82 -27.54 20.69 10.43
C ILE A 82 -26.55 19.86 9.61
N VAL A 83 -27.03 18.77 9.02
CA VAL A 83 -26.28 17.98 8.05
C VAL A 83 -26.65 18.51 6.67
N GLU A 84 -25.68 19.08 5.95
CA GLU A 84 -25.84 19.40 4.53
C GLU A 84 -25.50 18.16 3.70
N GLU A 85 -26.41 17.76 2.81
CA GLU A 85 -26.17 16.69 1.85
C GLU A 85 -25.37 17.23 0.66
N VAL A 86 -24.33 16.48 0.25
CA VAL A 86 -23.56 16.69 -1.00
C VAL A 86 -23.73 15.45 -1.87
#